data_AF-U1X1N4-F1
#
_entry.id   AF-U1X1N4-F1
#
_cell.length_a   1.000
_cell.length_b   1.000
_cell.length_c   1.000
_cell.angle_alpha   90.00
_cell.angle_beta   90.00
_cell.angle_gamma   90.00
#
_symmetry.space_group_name_H-M   'P 1'
#
loop_
_entity.id
_entity.type
_entity.pdbx_description
1 polymer ?
#
loop_
_entity_poly.entity_id
_entity_poly.type
_entity_poly.pdbx_seq_one_letter_code
_entity_poly.pdbx_strand_id
1 'polypeptide(L)'
;MSKRKSKKIPAITVMSTLAVTALASSVSADTIIRNSTLNGLQVSSGASNANINAQGKITSISGDVVIKAPTTLKADSDATNPFKDAKVVIETNGTVTIEVPLKEVQINSNATIKLTPGKGSIERVSVAPGKNPDLPPSVPGVGSAPNVSLSMETGKITKGKVKLVGTDSTMEYQIKAKDSDSWGTAWTSITGRDIELTASKDNVIRVRVKATTTTLASQARELTVRTENIGNPVVVDKAALKAKIKEAEELKEADYTSDSW
;
A
#
# COMPACT_ATOMS: atom_id res chain seq x y z
N MET A 1 28.28 -9.82 -44.11
CA MET A 1 28.06 -9.86 -42.64
C MET A 1 28.46 -8.51 -42.03
N SER A 2 27.51 -7.61 -41.77
CA SER A 2 27.77 -6.29 -41.18
C SER A 2 27.53 -6.35 -39.67
N LYS A 3 28.61 -6.33 -38.87
CA LYS A 3 28.54 -6.32 -37.41
C LYS A 3 28.12 -4.93 -36.92
N ARG A 4 26.88 -4.77 -36.49
CA ARG A 4 26.43 -3.57 -35.75
C ARG A 4 27.16 -3.52 -34.41
N LYS A 5 28.10 -2.58 -34.26
CA LYS A 5 28.71 -2.25 -32.97
C LYS A 5 27.65 -1.56 -32.10
N SER A 6 27.36 -2.13 -30.93
CA SER A 6 26.51 -1.46 -29.94
C SER A 6 27.22 -0.20 -29.44
N LYS A 7 26.59 0.94 -29.65
CA LYS A 7 27.08 2.24 -29.18
C LYS A 7 26.83 2.30 -27.68
N LYS A 8 27.87 2.04 -26.88
CA LYS A 8 27.83 2.29 -25.42
C LYS A 8 27.51 3.78 -25.22
N ILE A 9 26.40 4.06 -24.55
CA ILE A 9 26.04 5.39 -24.09
C ILE A 9 27.06 5.77 -23.00
N PRO A 10 27.78 6.91 -23.11
CA PRO A 10 28.77 7.28 -22.09
C PRO A 10 28.05 7.69 -20.80
N ALA A 11 28.50 7.14 -19.67
CA ALA A 11 28.18 7.68 -18.36
C ALA A 11 28.73 9.11 -18.27
N ILE A 12 27.87 10.09 -18.00
CA ILE A 12 28.30 11.48 -17.80
C ILE A 12 29.10 11.52 -16.50
N THR A 13 30.42 11.54 -16.63
CA THR A 13 31.34 11.73 -15.51
C THR A 13 31.57 13.22 -15.37
N VAL A 14 30.91 13.86 -14.41
CA VAL A 14 31.18 15.26 -14.06
C VAL A 14 32.43 15.28 -13.18
N MET A 15 33.62 15.36 -13.79
CA MET A 15 34.85 15.71 -13.09
C MET A 15 35.14 17.19 -13.30
N SER A 16 34.70 18.02 -12.37
CA SER A 16 35.20 19.38 -12.24
C SER A 16 35.23 19.78 -10.77
N THR A 17 36.39 20.20 -10.29
CA THR A 17 36.54 21.05 -9.11
C THR A 17 36.01 22.45 -9.47
N LEU A 18 34.72 22.54 -9.79
CA LEU A 18 33.99 23.79 -9.81
C LEU A 18 33.25 23.83 -8.47
N ALA A 19 33.35 24.96 -7.76
CA ALA A 19 32.25 25.37 -6.90
C ALA A 19 31.05 25.59 -7.83
N VAL A 20 30.36 24.49 -8.14
CA VAL A 20 29.12 24.51 -8.88
C VAL A 20 28.10 25.08 -7.91
N THR A 21 27.95 26.40 -7.89
CA THR A 21 26.73 27.06 -7.45
C THR A 21 25.64 26.74 -8.48
N ALA A 22 25.36 25.47 -8.74
CA ALA A 22 24.22 25.09 -9.57
C ALA A 22 22.97 25.29 -8.71
N LEU A 23 22.17 26.26 -9.11
CA LEU A 23 20.73 26.12 -8.98
C LEU A 23 20.35 24.75 -9.58
N ALA A 24 19.76 23.88 -8.75
CA ALA A 24 19.08 22.64 -9.10
C ALA A 24 19.63 21.89 -10.33
N SER A 25 20.64 21.03 -10.14
CA SER A 25 20.98 20.05 -11.18
C SER A 25 19.81 19.06 -11.31
N SER A 26 19.07 19.15 -12.42
CA SER A 26 18.03 18.17 -12.76
C SER A 26 18.71 16.93 -13.32
N VAL A 27 18.66 15.82 -12.59
CA VAL A 27 19.22 14.55 -13.06
C VAL A 27 18.10 13.62 -13.57
N SER A 28 18.39 12.88 -14.66
CA SER A 28 17.44 11.97 -15.31
C SER A 28 17.96 10.53 -15.48
N ALA A 29 19.17 10.25 -14.98
CA ALA A 29 19.86 8.96 -15.10
C ALA A 29 20.79 8.72 -13.90
N ASP A 30 21.49 7.58 -13.90
CA ASP A 30 22.50 7.22 -12.91
C ASP A 30 23.48 8.38 -12.69
N THR A 31 23.46 8.94 -11.49
CA THR A 31 24.26 10.10 -11.12
C THR A 31 25.21 9.70 -10.01
N ILE A 32 26.50 9.88 -10.26
CA ILE A 32 27.55 9.71 -9.25
C ILE A 32 27.99 11.10 -8.80
N ILE A 33 27.79 11.41 -7.53
CA ILE A 33 28.26 12.66 -6.92
C ILE A 33 29.58 12.35 -6.21
N ARG A 34 30.63 13.15 -6.42
CA ARG A 34 31.93 12.96 -5.77
C ARG A 34 32.51 14.28 -5.27
N ASN A 35 33.06 14.29 -4.06
CA ASN A 35 33.87 15.38 -3.49
C ASN A 35 33.28 16.79 -3.69
N SER A 36 31.97 16.92 -3.49
CA SER A 36 31.21 18.15 -3.79
C SER A 36 30.38 18.61 -2.59
N THR A 37 29.97 19.86 -2.58
CA THR A 37 28.88 20.38 -1.74
C THR A 37 27.77 20.81 -2.68
N LEU A 38 26.55 20.31 -2.49
CA LEU A 38 25.41 20.66 -3.34
C LEU A 38 24.41 21.51 -2.58
N ASN A 39 23.89 22.55 -3.24
CA ASN A 39 22.77 23.32 -2.73
C ASN A 39 21.45 22.78 -3.29
N GLY A 40 20.99 21.68 -2.70
CA GLY A 40 19.83 20.92 -3.17
C GLY A 40 20.15 19.98 -4.33
N LEU A 41 19.22 19.05 -4.57
CA LEU A 41 19.31 18.05 -5.64
C LEU A 41 17.90 17.76 -6.15
N GLN A 42 17.69 17.74 -7.47
CA GLN A 42 16.39 17.42 -8.03
C GLN A 42 16.48 16.28 -9.04
N VAL A 43 15.71 15.22 -8.81
CA VAL A 43 15.49 14.16 -9.79
C VAL A 43 14.29 14.52 -10.65
N SER A 44 14.48 14.65 -11.95
CA SER A 44 13.44 15.03 -12.91
C SER A 44 12.44 13.90 -13.16
N SER A 45 11.18 14.25 -13.45
CA SER A 45 10.07 13.30 -13.64
C SER A 45 10.15 12.44 -14.92
N GLY A 46 11.10 12.73 -15.82
CA GLY A 46 11.28 11.99 -17.08
C GLY A 46 12.13 10.72 -16.96
N ALA A 47 12.72 10.44 -15.81
CA ALA A 47 13.53 9.25 -15.60
C ALA A 47 12.66 8.01 -15.33
N SER A 48 12.94 6.89 -16.02
CA SER A 48 12.29 5.60 -15.73
C SER A 48 12.73 5.05 -14.36
N ASN A 49 13.98 5.29 -14.00
CA ASN A 49 14.58 5.07 -12.69
C ASN A 49 15.88 5.87 -12.60
N ALA A 50 16.15 6.55 -11.49
CA ALA A 50 17.41 7.27 -11.26
C ALA A 50 18.18 6.63 -10.09
N ASN A 51 19.42 6.19 -10.32
CA ASN A 51 20.28 5.79 -9.21
C ASN A 51 21.20 6.95 -8.83
N ILE A 52 21.02 7.51 -7.64
CA ILE A 52 21.91 8.52 -7.08
C ILE A 52 22.88 7.82 -6.14
N ASN A 53 24.15 7.77 -6.53
CA ASN A 53 25.21 7.18 -5.75
C ASN A 53 26.21 8.25 -5.30
N ALA A 54 26.21 8.54 -4.01
CA ALA A 54 27.14 9.44 -3.36
C ALA A 54 28.45 8.70 -3.01
N GLN A 55 29.57 9.11 -3.61
CA GLN A 55 30.87 8.45 -3.45
C GLN A 55 31.95 9.42 -2.99
N GLY A 56 32.83 8.97 -2.09
CA GLY A 56 33.92 9.78 -1.54
C GLY A 56 33.49 10.76 -0.43
N LYS A 57 34.35 11.72 -0.10
CA LYS A 57 34.13 12.66 1.01
C LYS A 57 33.20 13.79 0.55
N ILE A 58 31.90 13.53 0.57
CA ILE A 58 30.88 14.56 0.31
C ILE A 58 30.48 15.16 1.65
N THR A 59 30.63 16.47 1.78
CA THR A 59 30.58 17.12 3.10
C THR A 59 29.14 17.39 3.56
N SER A 60 28.22 17.68 2.64
CA SER A 60 26.78 17.85 2.90
C SER A 60 26.00 18.21 1.62
N ILE A 61 24.67 18.02 1.66
CA ILE A 61 23.72 18.72 0.80
C ILE A 61 23.01 19.75 1.70
N SER A 62 23.12 21.04 1.36
CA SER A 62 22.61 22.15 2.21
C SER A 62 21.16 22.53 1.94
N GLY A 63 20.45 21.79 1.07
CA GLY A 63 19.08 22.07 0.68
C GLY A 63 18.25 20.80 0.48
N ASP A 64 17.00 20.97 0.06
CA ASP A 64 16.08 19.86 -0.14
C ASP A 64 16.54 18.94 -1.28
N VAL A 65 16.33 17.64 -1.09
CA VAL A 65 16.50 16.62 -2.12
C VAL A 65 15.10 16.27 -2.65
N VAL A 66 14.77 16.75 -3.85
CA VAL A 66 13.43 16.59 -4.43
C VAL A 66 13.42 15.44 -5.44
N ILE A 67 12.60 14.43 -5.19
CA ILE A 67 12.50 13.21 -5.99
C ILE A 67 11.19 13.22 -6.78
N LYS A 68 11.26 13.44 -8.09
CA LYS A 68 10.07 13.47 -8.98
C LYS A 68 9.93 12.23 -9.88
N ALA A 69 10.87 11.28 -9.80
CA ALA A 69 10.84 10.00 -10.52
C ALA A 69 11.25 8.83 -9.60
N PRO A 70 10.95 7.56 -9.96
CA PRO A 70 11.48 6.39 -9.24
C PRO A 70 13.00 6.53 -9.05
N THR A 71 13.48 6.30 -7.83
CA THR A 71 14.87 6.64 -7.46
C THR A 71 15.44 5.68 -6.43
N THR A 72 16.72 5.33 -6.58
CA THR A 72 17.51 4.69 -5.52
C THR A 72 18.49 5.71 -4.94
N LEU A 73 18.41 5.97 -3.63
CA LEU A 73 19.38 6.78 -2.90
C LEU A 73 20.41 5.88 -2.23
N LYS A 74 21.69 6.06 -2.58
CA LYS A 74 22.81 5.27 -2.05
C LYS A 74 24.00 6.16 -1.71
N ALA A 75 24.76 5.76 -0.69
CA ALA A 75 26.09 6.28 -0.40
C ALA A 75 27.06 5.11 -0.15
N ASP A 76 28.36 5.33 -0.39
CA ASP A 76 29.39 4.32 -0.15
C ASP A 76 29.53 3.97 1.35
N SER A 77 29.26 4.94 2.24
CA SER A 77 29.20 4.72 3.70
C SER A 77 28.37 5.78 4.42
N ASP A 78 27.88 5.46 5.62
CA ASP A 78 27.12 6.38 6.48
C ASP A 78 27.92 7.64 6.86
N ALA A 79 29.23 7.49 7.11
CA ALA A 79 30.13 8.61 7.43
C ALA A 79 30.22 9.64 6.28
N THR A 80 29.93 9.19 5.05
CA THR A 80 29.96 9.99 3.83
C THR A 80 28.57 10.27 3.26
N ASN A 81 27.50 9.88 3.96
CA ASN A 81 26.14 10.04 3.47
C ASN A 81 25.76 11.52 3.44
N PRO A 82 25.63 12.13 2.26
CA PRO A 82 25.34 13.55 2.15
C PRO A 82 23.86 13.87 2.30
N PHE A 83 23.01 12.84 2.32
CA PHE A 83 21.56 12.95 2.47
C PHE A 83 21.11 12.93 3.93
N LYS A 84 22.00 12.56 4.87
CA LYS A 84 21.63 12.29 6.27
C LYS A 84 20.90 13.45 6.94
N ASP A 85 21.34 14.68 6.69
CA ASP A 85 20.79 15.90 7.27
C ASP A 85 19.86 16.66 6.31
N ALA A 86 19.79 16.21 5.05
CA ALA A 86 18.95 16.84 4.04
C ALA A 86 17.49 16.45 4.25
N LYS A 87 16.58 17.40 4.01
CA LYS A 87 15.16 17.10 3.89
C LYS A 87 14.90 16.48 2.53
N VAL A 88 14.39 15.25 2.50
CA VAL A 88 14.06 14.55 1.26
C VAL A 88 12.57 14.71 0.96
N VAL A 89 12.23 15.31 -0.18
CA VAL A 89 10.85 15.56 -0.61
C VAL A 89 10.50 14.63 -1.77
N ILE A 90 9.49 13.78 -1.59
CA ILE A 90 9.09 12.74 -2.55
C ILE A 90 7.79 13.15 -3.26
N GLU A 91 7.88 13.44 -4.55
CA GLU A 91 6.77 13.88 -5.41
C GLU A 91 6.40 12.83 -6.48
N THR A 92 7.15 11.74 -6.56
CA THR A 92 6.88 10.64 -7.51
C THR A 92 5.86 9.64 -6.98
N ASN A 93 4.98 9.11 -7.83
CA ASN A 93 4.18 7.92 -7.48
C ASN A 93 4.94 6.60 -7.66
N GLY A 94 6.20 6.66 -8.09
CA GLY A 94 7.05 5.51 -8.30
C GLY A 94 7.60 4.88 -7.02
N THR A 95 8.45 3.88 -7.20
CA THR A 95 9.22 3.30 -6.08
C THR A 95 10.45 4.15 -5.77
N VAL A 96 10.63 4.49 -4.50
CA VAL A 96 11.85 5.11 -3.97
C VAL A 96 12.53 4.11 -3.03
N THR A 97 13.75 3.72 -3.37
CA THR A 97 14.58 2.83 -2.55
C THR A 97 15.63 3.65 -1.81
N ILE A 98 15.71 3.48 -0.50
CA ILE A 98 16.61 4.22 0.37
C ILE A 98 17.59 3.21 0.98
N GLU A 99 18.87 3.36 0.62
CA GLU A 99 19.97 2.52 1.13
C GLU A 99 20.86 3.27 2.12
N VAL A 100 20.36 4.36 2.70
CA VAL A 100 21.11 5.24 3.60
C VAL A 100 20.20 5.76 4.72
N PRO A 101 20.75 6.15 5.88
CA PRO A 101 19.96 6.80 6.92
C PRO A 101 19.54 8.21 6.50
N LEU A 102 18.28 8.56 6.72
CA LEU A 102 17.71 9.89 6.46
C LEU A 102 17.07 10.45 7.73
N LYS A 103 17.30 11.74 8.00
CA LYS A 103 16.69 12.42 9.14
C LYS A 103 15.23 12.80 8.90
N GLU A 104 14.92 13.33 7.72
CA GLU A 104 13.58 13.84 7.43
C GLU A 104 13.14 13.54 6.00
N VAL A 105 11.97 12.91 5.88
CA VAL A 105 11.33 12.59 4.60
C VAL A 105 9.93 13.17 4.58
N GLN A 106 9.63 14.01 3.59
CA GLN A 106 8.31 14.51 3.29
C GLN A 106 7.77 13.84 2.03
N ILE A 107 6.59 13.23 2.11
CA ILE A 107 5.98 12.48 1.02
C ILE A 107 4.72 13.20 0.53
N ASN A 108 4.80 13.77 -0.67
CA ASN A 108 3.74 14.55 -1.31
C ASN A 108 3.00 13.73 -2.39
N SER A 109 3.14 12.41 -2.39
CA SER A 109 2.74 11.48 -3.46
C SER A 109 2.31 10.12 -2.90
N ASN A 110 1.83 9.22 -3.77
CA ASN A 110 1.47 7.83 -3.39
C ASN A 110 2.64 6.87 -3.70
N ALA A 111 3.87 7.30 -3.40
CA ALA A 111 5.08 6.52 -3.65
C ALA A 111 5.08 5.17 -2.90
N THR A 112 5.81 4.19 -3.43
CA THR A 112 6.24 3.02 -2.65
C THR A 112 7.62 3.29 -2.10
N ILE A 113 7.79 3.24 -0.78
CA ILE A 113 9.08 3.41 -0.12
C ILE A 113 9.65 2.06 0.24
N LYS A 114 10.92 1.84 -0.10
CA LYS A 114 11.67 0.64 0.30
C LYS A 114 12.90 1.06 1.09
N LEU A 115 13.10 0.45 2.24
CA LEU A 115 14.32 0.60 3.04
C LEU A 115 15.17 -0.66 2.86
N THR A 116 16.43 -0.50 2.48
CA THR A 116 17.36 -1.63 2.39
C THR A 116 17.74 -2.08 3.81
N PRO A 117 17.52 -3.36 4.19
CA PRO A 117 17.81 -3.85 5.53
C PRO A 117 19.24 -3.54 5.99
N GLY A 118 19.38 -3.03 7.21
CA GLY A 118 20.69 -2.71 7.81
C GLY A 118 21.40 -1.50 7.22
N LYS A 119 20.79 -0.76 6.26
CA LYS A 119 21.39 0.44 5.66
C LYS A 119 20.42 1.62 5.59
N GLY A 120 19.20 1.37 5.12
CA GLY A 120 18.16 2.40 4.99
C GLY A 120 17.40 2.59 6.31
N SER A 121 17.30 3.84 6.77
CA SER A 121 16.45 4.22 7.89
C SER A 121 15.88 5.62 7.68
N ILE A 122 14.75 5.92 8.33
CA ILE A 122 14.12 7.24 8.34
C ILE A 122 13.81 7.59 9.79
N GLU A 123 14.31 8.73 10.27
CA GLU A 123 14.06 9.18 11.64
C GLU A 123 12.69 9.88 11.76
N ARG A 124 12.35 10.75 10.80
CA ARG A 124 11.06 11.44 10.75
C ARG A 124 10.45 11.37 9.36
N VAL A 125 9.16 11.06 9.31
CA VAL A 125 8.38 11.07 8.09
C VAL A 125 7.16 11.96 8.25
N SER A 126 6.85 12.72 7.21
CA SER A 126 5.58 13.45 7.08
C SER A 126 4.93 13.10 5.74
N VAL A 127 3.62 12.92 5.74
CA VAL A 127 2.86 12.59 4.53
C VAL A 127 1.85 13.71 4.30
N ALA A 128 1.81 14.23 3.08
CA ALA A 128 0.88 15.29 2.73
C ALA A 128 -0.58 14.82 2.85
N PRO A 129 -1.52 15.71 3.22
CA PRO A 129 -2.93 15.37 3.33
C PRO A 129 -3.48 14.68 2.07
N GLY A 130 -4.27 13.62 2.27
CA GLY A 130 -4.89 12.86 1.17
C GLY A 130 -3.93 11.94 0.39
N LYS A 131 -2.66 11.84 0.79
CA LYS A 131 -1.71 10.88 0.21
C LYS A 131 -1.70 9.56 0.97
N ASN A 132 -1.40 8.50 0.24
CA ASN A 132 -1.38 7.15 0.76
C ASN A 132 -0.18 6.35 0.21
N PRO A 133 1.06 6.71 0.60
CA PRO A 133 2.24 5.97 0.20
C PRO A 133 2.27 4.58 0.83
N ASP A 134 2.90 3.64 0.15
CA ASP A 134 3.21 2.31 0.70
C ASP A 134 4.55 2.39 1.45
N LEU A 135 4.52 2.24 2.78
CA LEU A 135 5.68 2.44 3.66
C LEU A 135 6.08 1.13 4.35
N PRO A 136 7.38 0.86 4.54
CA PRO A 136 7.84 -0.30 5.31
C PRO A 136 7.51 -0.15 6.81
N PRO A 137 7.38 -1.26 7.57
CA PRO A 137 6.94 -1.21 8.97
C PRO A 137 7.94 -0.51 9.89
N SER A 138 9.20 -0.42 9.48
CA SER A 138 10.29 0.20 10.23
C SER A 138 10.29 1.73 10.17
N VAL A 139 9.39 2.34 9.41
CA VAL A 139 9.25 3.80 9.35
C VAL A 139 8.50 4.29 10.60
N PRO A 140 9.03 5.28 11.34
CA PRO A 140 8.38 5.83 12.52
C PRO A 140 6.97 6.35 12.23
N GLY A 141 6.04 6.10 13.15
CA GLY A 141 4.64 6.52 13.01
C GLY A 141 3.79 5.62 12.11
N VAL A 142 4.35 4.56 11.54
CA VAL A 142 3.59 3.45 10.91
C VAL A 142 3.29 2.44 12.01
N GLY A 143 2.00 2.28 12.35
CA GLY A 143 1.59 1.29 13.35
C GLY A 143 1.83 -0.15 12.89
N SER A 144 1.85 -1.09 13.84
CA SER A 144 1.87 -2.53 13.53
C SER A 144 0.71 -2.92 12.60
N ALA A 145 0.92 -3.95 11.79
CA ALA A 145 -0.14 -4.51 10.97
C ALA A 145 -1.34 -4.91 11.88
N PRO A 146 -2.58 -4.66 11.44
CA PRO A 146 -3.75 -4.90 12.27
C PRO A 146 -3.94 -6.39 12.55
N ASN A 147 -4.37 -6.73 13.77
CA ASN A 147 -4.94 -8.03 14.08
C ASN A 147 -6.39 -8.04 13.63
N VAL A 148 -6.71 -8.95 12.71
CA VAL A 148 -8.00 -9.02 12.04
C VAL A 148 -8.54 -10.43 12.13
N SER A 149 -9.80 -10.55 12.53
CA SER A 149 -10.53 -11.81 12.55
C SER A 149 -11.71 -11.72 11.59
N LEU A 150 -11.91 -12.77 10.80
CA LEU A 150 -13.11 -12.96 9.98
C LEU A 150 -13.97 -14.07 10.56
N SER A 151 -15.26 -13.83 10.64
CA SER A 151 -16.25 -14.87 10.91
C SER A 151 -17.35 -14.86 9.86
N MET A 152 -17.71 -16.03 9.36
CA MET A 152 -18.82 -16.22 8.41
C MET A 152 -20.06 -16.64 9.18
N GLU A 153 -21.17 -15.93 8.99
CA GLU A 153 -22.46 -16.35 9.52
C GLU A 153 -23.17 -17.19 8.46
N THR A 154 -23.29 -18.49 8.70
CA THR A 154 -23.83 -19.45 7.75
C THR A 154 -25.36 -19.31 7.65
N GLY A 155 -25.83 -18.45 6.75
CA GLY A 155 -27.26 -18.28 6.50
C GLY A 155 -27.55 -17.73 5.10
N LYS A 156 -28.09 -18.59 4.22
CA LYS A 156 -28.60 -18.29 2.86
C LYS A 156 -27.61 -17.58 1.93
N ILE A 157 -26.82 -18.39 1.25
CA ILE A 157 -25.80 -17.91 0.33
C ILE A 157 -26.42 -17.70 -1.06
N THR A 158 -26.86 -16.46 -1.28
CA THR A 158 -26.88 -15.85 -2.62
C THR A 158 -25.91 -14.66 -2.68
N LYS A 159 -25.45 -14.16 -1.51
CA LYS A 159 -24.49 -13.05 -1.31
C LYS A 159 -23.78 -13.20 0.03
N GLY A 160 -22.86 -14.17 0.17
CA GLY A 160 -22.23 -14.53 1.44
C GLY A 160 -21.75 -13.31 2.24
N LYS A 161 -22.36 -13.07 3.40
CA LYS A 161 -21.99 -11.99 4.31
C LYS A 161 -20.87 -12.46 5.22
N VAL A 162 -19.86 -11.62 5.41
CA VAL A 162 -18.78 -11.89 6.35
C VAL A 162 -18.70 -10.76 7.35
N LYS A 163 -18.64 -11.11 8.63
CA LYS A 163 -18.40 -10.14 9.68
C LYS A 163 -16.90 -9.94 9.80
N LEU A 164 -16.47 -8.72 9.54
CA LEU A 164 -15.09 -8.28 9.73
C LEU A 164 -15.01 -7.56 11.06
N VAL A 165 -14.25 -8.12 11.99
CA VAL A 165 -14.04 -7.55 13.32
C VAL A 165 -12.57 -7.17 13.44
N GLY A 166 -12.33 -5.87 13.63
CA GLY A 166 -11.03 -5.33 14.01
C GLY A 166 -10.92 -5.24 15.54
N THR A 167 -9.69 -5.26 16.06
CA THR A 167 -9.44 -5.09 17.50
C THR A 167 -9.59 -3.64 17.97
N ASP A 168 -9.64 -2.67 17.06
CA ASP A 168 -9.84 -1.25 17.34
C ASP A 168 -10.88 -0.63 16.39
N SER A 169 -11.44 0.52 16.79
CA SER A 169 -12.36 1.31 15.98
C SER A 169 -11.66 2.22 14.96
N THR A 170 -10.33 2.17 14.91
CA THR A 170 -9.50 2.97 14.01
C THR A 170 -9.13 2.20 12.75
N MET A 171 -9.48 0.92 12.64
CA MET A 171 -9.26 0.14 11.43
C MET A 171 -10.20 0.48 10.28
N GLU A 172 -9.69 0.35 9.07
CA GLU A 172 -10.42 0.51 7.82
C GLU A 172 -10.04 -0.58 6.81
N TYR A 173 -10.95 -0.87 5.89
CA TYR A 173 -10.78 -1.92 4.90
C TYR A 173 -11.13 -1.45 3.48
N GLN A 174 -10.63 -2.21 2.51
CA GLN A 174 -11.11 -2.22 1.14
C GLN A 174 -11.26 -3.64 0.67
N ILE A 175 -12.13 -3.83 -0.32
CA ILE A 175 -12.42 -5.13 -0.90
C ILE A 175 -12.33 -5.04 -2.42
N LYS A 176 -11.86 -6.12 -3.04
CA LYS A 176 -11.94 -6.34 -4.47
C LYS A 176 -12.18 -7.82 -4.77
N ALA A 177 -12.66 -8.12 -5.96
CA ALA A 177 -12.57 -9.49 -6.48
C ALA A 177 -11.09 -9.89 -6.63
N LYS A 178 -10.76 -11.15 -6.40
CA LYS A 178 -9.37 -11.66 -6.46
C LYS A 178 -8.70 -11.42 -7.80
N ASP A 179 -9.48 -11.47 -8.88
CA ASP A 179 -9.06 -11.24 -10.25
C ASP A 179 -9.17 -9.78 -10.71
N SER A 180 -9.57 -8.87 -9.82
CA SER A 180 -9.50 -7.43 -10.09
C SER A 180 -8.09 -6.92 -9.82
N ASP A 181 -7.51 -6.21 -10.78
CA ASP A 181 -6.23 -5.50 -10.58
C ASP A 181 -6.39 -4.24 -9.73
N SER A 182 -7.60 -3.68 -9.71
CA SER A 182 -7.90 -2.42 -9.05
C SER A 182 -8.57 -2.62 -7.69
N TRP A 183 -8.13 -1.82 -6.72
CA TRP A 183 -8.80 -1.62 -5.45
C TRP A 183 -9.86 -0.52 -5.57
N GLY A 184 -10.86 -0.54 -4.67
CA GLY A 184 -11.71 0.63 -4.47
C GLY A 184 -10.89 1.88 -4.17
N THR A 185 -11.42 3.06 -4.50
CA THR A 185 -10.72 4.33 -4.28
C THR A 185 -10.84 4.82 -2.83
N ALA A 186 -11.88 4.41 -2.11
CA ALA A 186 -12.15 4.84 -0.74
C ALA A 186 -11.97 3.69 0.27
N TRP A 187 -11.33 3.98 1.40
CA TRP A 187 -11.28 3.07 2.55
C TRP A 187 -12.55 3.20 3.38
N THR A 188 -13.03 2.07 3.91
CA THR A 188 -14.26 2.01 4.71
C THR A 188 -13.92 1.61 6.14
N SER A 189 -14.42 2.34 7.13
CA SER A 189 -14.22 1.99 8.54
C SER A 189 -14.74 0.59 8.87
N ILE A 190 -13.97 -0.17 9.64
CA ILE A 190 -14.43 -1.43 10.19
C ILE A 190 -15.31 -1.12 11.39
N THR A 191 -16.59 -1.47 11.28
CA THR A 191 -17.57 -1.21 12.36
C THR A 191 -18.02 -2.50 13.04
N GLY A 192 -17.36 -3.64 12.78
CA GLY A 192 -17.82 -4.95 13.27
C GLY A 192 -19.16 -5.41 12.66
N ARG A 193 -19.59 -4.81 11.55
CA ARG A 193 -20.83 -5.15 10.84
C ARG A 193 -20.55 -6.13 9.69
N ASP A 194 -21.60 -6.77 9.22
CA ASP A 194 -21.55 -7.65 8.05
C ASP A 194 -21.16 -6.87 6.80
N ILE A 195 -20.22 -7.44 6.04
CA ILE A 195 -19.80 -6.97 4.73
C ILE A 195 -20.37 -7.93 3.70
N GLU A 196 -21.04 -7.39 2.68
CA GLU A 196 -21.49 -8.20 1.55
C GLU A 196 -20.30 -8.54 0.64
N LEU A 197 -20.07 -9.82 0.42
CA LEU A 197 -19.11 -10.28 -0.59
C LEU A 197 -19.84 -10.55 -1.91
N THR A 198 -19.11 -10.37 -3.02
CA THR A 198 -19.63 -10.76 -4.32
C THR A 198 -19.55 -12.28 -4.42
N ALA A 199 -20.70 -12.96 -4.40
CA ALA A 199 -20.78 -14.42 -4.30
C ALA A 199 -20.23 -15.21 -5.51
N SER A 200 -19.89 -14.54 -6.61
CA SER A 200 -19.44 -15.21 -7.84
C SER A 200 -17.93 -15.43 -7.93
N LYS A 201 -17.13 -14.88 -7.00
CA LYS A 201 -15.66 -14.96 -7.05
C LYS A 201 -15.04 -14.95 -5.65
N ASP A 202 -13.79 -15.41 -5.56
CA ASP A 202 -12.93 -15.14 -4.40
C ASP A 202 -12.78 -13.63 -4.21
N ASN A 203 -12.73 -13.18 -2.97
CA ASN A 203 -12.55 -11.77 -2.64
C ASN A 203 -11.22 -11.59 -1.89
N VAL A 204 -10.56 -10.45 -2.13
CA VAL A 204 -9.40 -10.04 -1.35
C VAL A 204 -9.79 -8.80 -0.58
N ILE A 205 -9.63 -8.88 0.74
CA ILE A 205 -9.86 -7.78 1.67
C ILE A 205 -8.50 -7.30 2.11
N ARG A 206 -8.23 -6.00 1.99
CA ARG A 206 -7.07 -5.38 2.64
C ARG A 206 -7.51 -4.53 3.80
N VAL A 207 -6.77 -4.59 4.90
CA VAL A 207 -7.13 -3.96 6.17
C VAL A 207 -5.92 -3.23 6.72
N ARG A 208 -6.13 -2.05 7.32
CA ARG A 208 -5.09 -1.26 8.00
C ARG A 208 -5.67 -0.45 9.14
N VAL A 209 -4.80 0.13 9.96
CA VAL A 209 -5.14 1.20 10.90
C VAL A 209 -5.19 2.53 10.14
N LYS A 210 -6.25 3.30 10.35
CA LYS A 210 -6.47 4.60 9.72
C LYS A 210 -5.41 5.62 10.15
N ALA A 211 -4.98 6.46 9.21
CA ALA A 211 -4.13 7.60 9.52
C ALA A 211 -4.89 8.64 10.39
N THR A 212 -4.17 9.32 11.27
CA THR A 212 -4.68 10.49 11.99
C THR A 212 -4.00 11.76 11.47
N THR A 213 -4.27 12.90 12.10
CA THR A 213 -3.54 14.15 11.80
C THR A 213 -2.05 14.07 12.15
N THR A 214 -1.68 13.20 13.08
CA THR A 214 -0.30 13.10 13.61
C THR A 214 0.33 11.72 13.40
N THR A 215 -0.42 10.73 12.93
CA THR A 215 0.07 9.36 12.72
C THR A 215 -0.24 8.86 11.31
N LEU A 216 0.69 8.10 10.74
CA LEU A 216 0.48 7.48 9.44
C LEU A 216 -0.42 6.25 9.57
N ALA A 217 -1.02 5.85 8.45
CA ALA A 217 -1.72 4.57 8.38
C ALA A 217 -0.71 3.43 8.55
N SER A 218 -1.13 2.32 9.16
CA SER A 218 -0.29 1.13 9.21
C SER A 218 -0.19 0.45 7.86
N GLN A 219 0.75 -0.49 7.74
CA GLN A 219 0.77 -1.39 6.59
C GLN A 219 -0.55 -2.14 6.44
N ALA A 220 -1.02 -2.25 5.20
CA ALA A 220 -2.19 -3.03 4.89
C ALA A 220 -1.87 -4.53 4.95
N ARG A 221 -2.72 -5.29 5.63
CA ARG A 221 -2.72 -6.75 5.59
C ARG A 221 -3.81 -7.23 4.65
N GLU A 222 -3.45 -8.11 3.73
CA GLU A 222 -4.41 -8.74 2.82
C GLU A 222 -4.90 -10.08 3.36
N LEU A 223 -6.18 -10.34 3.14
CA LEU A 223 -6.86 -11.56 3.52
C LEU A 223 -7.73 -12.02 2.35
N THR A 224 -7.49 -13.24 1.89
CA THR A 224 -8.29 -13.85 0.82
C THR A 224 -9.45 -14.61 1.43
N VAL A 225 -10.66 -14.28 0.99
CA VAL A 225 -11.88 -15.02 1.28
C VAL A 225 -12.24 -15.86 0.06
N ARG A 226 -12.16 -17.17 0.19
CA ARG A 226 -12.47 -18.10 -0.90
C ARG A 226 -13.94 -18.41 -0.97
N THR A 227 -14.47 -18.55 -2.19
CA THR A 227 -15.88 -18.88 -2.41
C THR A 227 -16.26 -20.24 -1.81
N GLU A 228 -15.33 -21.20 -1.76
CA GLU A 228 -15.54 -22.52 -1.15
C GLU A 228 -15.80 -22.48 0.37
N ASN A 229 -15.32 -21.45 1.06
CA ASN A 229 -15.62 -21.23 2.48
C ASN A 229 -17.04 -20.66 2.70
N ILE A 230 -17.66 -20.18 1.63
CA ILE A 230 -19.03 -19.68 1.61
C ILE A 230 -19.91 -20.90 1.30
N GLY A 231 -20.29 -21.65 2.35
CA GLY A 231 -20.96 -22.95 2.25
C GLY A 231 -22.08 -23.03 1.19
N ASN A 232 -22.21 -24.17 0.52
CA ASN A 232 -23.25 -24.34 -0.50
C ASN A 232 -24.64 -23.99 0.06
N PRO A 233 -25.50 -23.29 -0.69
CA PRO A 233 -26.87 -23.05 -0.25
C PRO A 233 -27.53 -24.41 0.01
N VAL A 234 -27.90 -24.68 1.27
CA VAL A 234 -28.84 -25.76 1.56
C VAL A 234 -30.17 -25.31 0.98
N VAL A 235 -30.48 -25.78 -0.22
CA VAL A 235 -31.81 -25.65 -0.80
C VAL A 235 -32.72 -26.53 0.03
N VAL A 236 -33.38 -25.94 1.02
CA VAL A 236 -34.43 -26.63 1.77
C VAL A 236 -35.64 -26.72 0.85
N ASP A 237 -35.95 -27.92 0.36
CA ASP A 237 -37.19 -28.18 -0.34
C ASP A 237 -38.36 -28.02 0.65
N LYS A 238 -39.25 -27.08 0.34
CA LYS A 238 -40.44 -26.76 1.15
C LYS A 238 -41.72 -27.22 0.47
N ALA A 239 -41.65 -27.97 -0.63
CA ALA A 239 -42.82 -28.45 -1.34
C ALA A 239 -43.74 -29.28 -0.42
N ALA A 240 -43.16 -30.20 0.36
CA ALA A 240 -43.90 -31.01 1.32
C ALA A 240 -44.58 -30.18 2.43
N LEU A 241 -43.89 -29.15 2.94
CA LEU A 241 -44.48 -28.25 3.95
C LEU A 241 -45.63 -27.42 3.37
N LYS A 242 -45.48 -26.90 2.15
CA LYS A 242 -46.56 -26.15 1.48
C LYS A 242 -47.76 -27.04 1.16
N ALA A 243 -47.53 -28.29 0.77
CA ALA A 243 -48.60 -29.26 0.56
C ALA A 243 -49.37 -29.51 1.86
N LYS A 244 -48.65 -29.76 2.98
CA LYS A 244 -49.25 -29.94 4.31
C LYS A 244 -50.03 -28.72 4.80
N ILE A 245 -49.53 -27.50 4.56
CA ILE A 245 -50.25 -26.27 4.92
C ILE A 245 -51.54 -26.16 4.10
N LYS A 246 -51.49 -26.44 2.79
CA LYS A 246 -52.68 -26.41 1.93
C LYS A 246 -53.71 -27.46 2.34
N GLU A 247 -53.27 -28.67 2.67
CA GLU A 247 -54.13 -29.72 3.24
C GLU A 247 -54.80 -29.25 4.53
N ALA A 248 -54.06 -28.59 5.42
CA ALA A 248 -54.60 -28.07 6.67
C ALA A 248 -55.55 -26.87 6.47
N GLU A 249 -55.29 -25.99 5.50
CA GLU A 249 -56.18 -24.87 5.14
C GLU A 249 -57.51 -25.33 4.55
N GLU A 250 -57.55 -26.52 3.96
CA GLU A 250 -58.74 -27.12 3.37
C GLU A 250 -59.63 -27.83 4.42
N LEU A 251 -59.12 -28.08 5.63
CA LEU A 251 -59.88 -28.67 6.73
C LEU A 251 -60.91 -27.68 7.29
N LYS A 252 -62.12 -28.17 7.54
CA LYS A 252 -63.24 -27.42 8.13
C LYS A 252 -63.50 -27.90 9.54
N GLU A 253 -64.23 -27.12 10.32
CA GLU A 253 -64.59 -27.45 11.72
C GLU A 253 -65.19 -28.86 11.87
N ALA A 254 -65.97 -29.31 10.89
CA ALA A 254 -66.56 -30.65 10.87
C ALA A 254 -65.54 -31.80 10.68
N ASP A 255 -64.33 -31.51 10.22
CA ASP A 255 -63.25 -32.49 10.00
C ASP A 255 -62.43 -32.74 11.27
N TYR A 256 -62.64 -31.94 12.33
CA TYR A 256 -61.97 -32.08 13.62
C TYR A 256 -62.84 -32.88 14.60
N THR A 257 -62.23 -33.82 15.31
CA THR A 257 -62.81 -34.46 16.49
C THR A 257 -62.46 -33.67 17.75
N SER A 258 -63.19 -33.91 18.85
CA SER A 258 -62.92 -33.29 20.16
C SER A 258 -61.50 -33.55 20.68
N ASP A 259 -60.81 -34.59 20.19
CA ASP A 259 -59.44 -34.93 20.56
C ASP A 259 -58.37 -34.26 19.66
N SER A 260 -58.80 -33.67 18.54
CA SER A 260 -57.91 -33.07 17.51
C SER A 260 -57.99 -31.55 17.39
N TRP A 261 -58.85 -30.93 18.19
CA TRP A 261 -59.00 -29.47 18.34
C TRP A 261 -58.03 -28.93 19.39
#